data_AF-A0AAX7UND2-F1
#
_entry.id   AF-A0AAX7UND2-F1
#
_cell.length_a   1.000
_cell.length_b   1.000
_cell.length_c   1.000
_cell.angle_alpha   90.00
_cell.angle_beta   90.00
_cell.angle_gamma   90.00
#
_symmetry.space_group_name_H-M   'P 1'
#
loop_
_entity.id
_entity.type
_entity.pdbx_description
1 polymer ?
#
loop_
_entity_poly.entity_id
_entity_poly.type
_entity_poly.pdbx_seq_one_letter_code
_entity_poly.pdbx_strand_id
1 'polypeptide(L)'
;MNQTIEKDLYAVLGANPSDSVQQLRHRYQQLALQYHPDRLGGDCSSEAESGVKKFLEVDAAWRVLSDQTTRTQYDLQRRGGKTLQ
;
A
#
# COMPACT_ATOMS: atom_id res chain seq x y z
N MET A 1 20.10 -7.72 -6.68
CA MET A 1 18.79 -7.07 -6.94
C MET A 1 17.81 -7.77 -6.02
N ASN A 2 17.69 -7.29 -4.78
CA ASN A 2 17.13 -8.09 -3.69
C ASN A 2 15.70 -7.65 -3.43
N GLN A 3 14.74 -8.19 -4.19
CA GLN A 3 13.32 -8.08 -3.87
C GLN A 3 13.00 -9.15 -2.82
N THR A 4 13.15 -8.79 -1.54
CA THR A 4 12.61 -9.57 -0.43
C THR A 4 11.09 -9.45 -0.45
N ILE A 5 10.44 -10.55 -0.82
CA ILE A 5 8.99 -10.70 -0.97
C ILE A 5 8.34 -10.84 0.42
N GLU A 6 8.43 -9.80 1.22
CA GLU A 6 7.82 -9.75 2.55
C GLU A 6 6.99 -8.47 2.66
N LYS A 7 5.81 -8.49 2.01
CA LYS A 7 4.72 -7.50 2.13
C LYS A 7 5.19 -6.05 2.42
N ASP A 8 6.00 -5.51 1.52
CA ASP A 8 6.36 -4.09 1.57
C ASP A 8 5.11 -3.25 1.25
N LEU A 9 4.80 -2.26 2.10
CA LEU A 9 3.69 -1.33 1.87
C LEU A 9 3.80 -0.64 0.49
N TYR A 10 5.02 -0.47 0.00
CA TYR A 10 5.31 0.01 -1.35
C TYR A 10 4.75 -0.93 -2.43
N ALA A 11 4.96 -2.25 -2.28
CA ALA A 11 4.45 -3.24 -3.24
C ALA A 11 2.92 -3.28 -3.27
N VAL A 12 2.26 -3.02 -2.13
CA VAL A 12 0.79 -2.92 -2.03
C VAL A 12 0.26 -1.74 -2.85
N LEU A 13 0.93 -0.58 -2.82
CA LEU A 13 0.61 0.55 -3.70
C LEU A 13 1.08 0.36 -5.15
N GLY A 14 1.77 -0.74 -5.46
CA GLY A 14 2.46 -0.89 -6.74
C GLY A 14 3.52 0.21 -6.97
N ALA A 15 4.12 0.69 -5.88
CA ALA A 15 5.18 1.70 -5.85
C ALA A 15 6.51 1.07 -5.42
N ASN A 16 7.60 1.79 -5.66
CA ASN A 16 8.92 1.42 -5.21
C ASN A 16 9.30 2.20 -3.94
N PRO A 17 10.17 1.65 -3.08
CA PRO A 17 10.74 2.40 -1.96
C PRO A 17 11.52 3.64 -2.39
N SER A 18 11.96 3.69 -3.66
CA SER A 18 12.58 4.86 -4.28
C SER A 18 11.58 5.92 -4.78
N ASP A 19 10.28 5.62 -4.83
CA ASP A 19 9.27 6.59 -5.24
C ASP A 19 9.09 7.68 -4.17
N SER A 20 8.86 8.90 -4.67
CA SER A 20 8.53 10.06 -3.86
C SER A 20 7.08 9.98 -3.36
N VAL A 21 6.78 10.66 -2.25
CA VAL A 21 5.42 10.73 -1.67
C VAL A 21 4.39 11.20 -2.72
N GLN A 22 4.78 12.08 -3.64
CA GLN A 22 3.94 12.51 -4.75
C GLN A 22 3.56 11.36 -5.71
N GLN A 23 4.50 10.48 -6.04
CA GLN A 23 4.25 9.32 -6.90
C GLN A 23 3.37 8.30 -6.17
N LEU A 24 3.65 8.04 -4.89
CA LEU A 24 2.82 7.19 -4.02
C LEU A 24 1.37 7.71 -3.98
N ARG A 25 1.17 9.03 -3.82
CA ARG A 25 -0.15 9.66 -3.83
C ARG A 25 -0.88 9.44 -5.15
N HIS A 26 -0.17 9.61 -6.25
CA HIS A 26 -0.73 9.43 -7.58
C HIS A 26 -1.17 7.97 -7.80
N ARG A 27 -0.35 6.99 -7.39
CA ARG A 27 -0.68 5.57 -7.44
C ARG A 27 -1.89 5.23 -6.56
N TYR A 28 -1.92 5.75 -5.34
CA TYR A 28 -3.07 5.60 -4.43
C TYR A 28 -4.37 6.10 -5.08
N GLN A 29 -4.37 7.29 -5.69
CA GLN A 29 -5.55 7.81 -6.39
C GLN A 29 -5.99 6.91 -7.55
N GLN A 30 -5.05 6.41 -8.36
CA GLN A 30 -5.39 5.50 -9.47
C GLN A 30 -5.99 4.19 -8.97
N LEU A 31 -5.43 3.60 -7.91
CA LEU A 31 -5.93 2.36 -7.32
C LEU A 31 -7.29 2.57 -6.63
N ALA A 32 -7.47 3.68 -5.91
CA ALA A 32 -8.75 4.02 -5.29
C ALA A 32 -9.87 4.17 -6.31
N LEU A 33 -9.57 4.79 -7.46
CA LEU A 33 -10.52 4.88 -8.57
C LEU A 33 -10.78 3.50 -9.20
N GLN A 34 -9.76 2.66 -9.32
CA GLN A 34 -9.88 1.33 -9.93
C GLN A 34 -10.66 0.33 -9.06
N TYR A 35 -10.49 0.41 -7.74
CA TYR A 35 -11.18 -0.44 -6.77
C TYR A 35 -12.44 0.20 -6.17
N HIS A 36 -12.91 1.32 -6.72
CA HIS A 36 -14.10 2.00 -6.20
C HIS A 36 -15.35 1.13 -6.41
N PRO A 37 -16.22 0.95 -5.40
CA PRO A 37 -17.41 0.08 -5.48
C PRO A 37 -18.39 0.50 -6.59
N ASP A 38 -18.44 1.81 -6.89
CA ASP A 38 -19.20 2.36 -8.03
C ASP A 38 -18.77 1.76 -9.39
N ARG A 39 -17.48 1.45 -9.56
CA ARG A 39 -16.96 0.82 -10.78
C ARG A 39 -17.08 -0.70 -10.79
N LEU A 40 -17.12 -1.33 -9.61
CA LEU A 40 -17.17 -2.78 -9.43
C LEU A 40 -18.60 -3.35 -9.49
N GLY A 41 -19.58 -2.53 -9.87
CA GLY A 41 -20.94 -2.98 -10.17
C GLY A 41 -21.88 -3.04 -8.96
N GLY A 42 -21.58 -2.33 -7.87
CA GLY A 42 -22.39 -2.29 -6.65
C GLY A 42 -22.16 -3.47 -5.71
N ASP A 43 -22.54 -3.27 -4.43
CA ASP A 43 -22.25 -4.06 -3.22
C ASP A 43 -22.47 -5.60 -3.25
N CYS A 44 -22.91 -6.20 -4.36
CA CYS A 44 -23.25 -7.64 -4.41
C CYS A 44 -22.31 -8.53 -5.23
N SER A 45 -21.22 -7.99 -5.78
CA SER A 45 -20.26 -8.78 -6.57
C SER A 45 -19.06 -9.24 -5.74
N SER A 46 -18.61 -10.49 -5.90
CA SER A 46 -17.33 -10.98 -5.32
C SER A 46 -16.12 -10.11 -5.70
N GLU A 47 -16.21 -9.42 -6.85
CA GLU A 47 -15.23 -8.43 -7.30
C GLU A 47 -15.25 -7.15 -6.44
N ALA A 48 -16.41 -6.71 -5.97
CA ALA A 48 -16.54 -5.59 -5.04
C ALA A 48 -15.87 -5.90 -3.70
N GLU A 49 -16.16 -7.07 -3.12
CA GLU A 49 -15.51 -7.55 -1.88
C GLU A 49 -13.98 -7.60 -2.01
N SER A 50 -13.50 -8.13 -3.14
CA SER A 50 -12.07 -8.18 -3.44
C SER A 50 -11.46 -6.79 -3.65
N GLY A 51 -12.20 -5.87 -4.29
CA GLY A 51 -11.80 -4.49 -4.50
C GLY A 51 -11.68 -3.71 -3.19
N VAL A 52 -12.68 -3.83 -2.30
CA VAL A 52 -12.66 -3.24 -0.95
C VAL A 52 -11.45 -3.75 -0.18
N LYS A 53 -11.15 -5.05 -0.25
CA LYS A 53 -9.96 -5.62 0.40
C LYS A 53 -8.65 -5.03 -0.14
N LYS A 54 -8.49 -4.95 -1.46
CA LYS A 54 -7.32 -4.27 -2.08
C LYS A 54 -7.24 -2.80 -1.68
N PHE A 55 -8.38 -2.09 -1.65
CA PHE A 55 -8.44 -0.69 -1.26
C PHE A 55 -7.97 -0.50 0.19
N LEU A 56 -8.43 -1.34 1.12
CA LEU A 56 -7.99 -1.31 2.53
C LEU A 56 -6.48 -1.55 2.66
N GLU A 57 -5.92 -2.49 1.90
CA GLU A 57 -4.47 -2.74 1.89
C GLU A 57 -3.70 -1.52 1.37
N VAL A 58 -4.16 -0.93 0.26
CA VAL A 58 -3.59 0.28 -0.36
C VAL A 58 -3.70 1.50 0.56
N ASP A 59 -4.82 1.67 1.26
CA ASP A 59 -5.05 2.74 2.22
C ASP A 59 -4.17 2.61 3.46
N ALA A 60 -4.09 1.40 4.04
CA ALA A 60 -3.20 1.12 5.16
C ALA A 60 -1.74 1.44 4.82
N ALA A 61 -1.30 1.02 3.63
CA ALA A 61 0.03 1.31 3.15
C ALA A 61 0.26 2.81 2.87
N TRP A 62 -0.72 3.50 2.29
CA TRP A 62 -0.65 4.95 2.08
C TRP A 62 -0.58 5.71 3.41
N ARG A 63 -1.36 5.33 4.43
CA ARG A 63 -1.33 5.98 5.76
C ARG A 63 0.04 5.94 6.41
N VAL A 64 0.82 4.88 6.18
CA VAL A 64 2.18 4.76 6.70
C VAL A 64 3.21 5.48 5.81
N LEU A 65 3.04 5.44 4.49
CA LEU A 65 4.01 6.01 3.55
C LEU A 65 3.80 7.52 3.27
N SER A 66 2.60 8.03 3.55
CA SER A 66 2.21 9.42 3.33
C SER A 66 2.94 10.37 4.28
N ASP A 67 3.19 9.95 5.52
CA ASP A 67 3.90 10.77 6.50
C ASP A 67 5.35 10.31 6.64
N GLN A 68 6.28 11.26 6.66
CA GLN A 68 7.70 10.95 6.82
C GLN A 68 7.98 10.28 8.17
N THR A 69 7.24 10.64 9.22
CA THR A 69 7.40 10.06 10.55
C THR A 69 7.00 8.59 10.55
N THR A 70 5.82 8.26 10.04
CA THR A 70 5.33 6.88 9.96
C THR A 70 6.15 6.05 8.99
N ARG A 71 6.62 6.63 7.88
CA ARG A 71 7.54 5.97 6.94
C ARG A 71 8.86 5.64 7.60
N THR A 72 9.41 6.56 8.37
CA THR A 72 10.66 6.36 9.13
C THR A 72 10.47 5.26 10.18
N GLN A 73 9.38 5.30 10.93
CA GLN A 73 9.03 4.26 11.92
C GLN A 73 8.89 2.88 11.26
N TYR A 74 8.23 2.82 10.10
CA TYR A 74 8.10 1.57 9.34
C TYR A 74 9.45 1.07 8.82
N ASP A 75 10.30 1.94 8.27
CA ASP A 75 11.64 1.54 7.80
C ASP A 75 12.54 1.11 8.97
N LEU A 76 12.42 1.78 10.13
CA LEU A 76 13.10 1.38 11.38
C LEU A 76 12.60 0.04 11.89
N GLN A 77 11.28 -0.22 11.89
CA GLN A 77 10.70 -1.48 12.34
C GLN A 77 11.08 -2.64 11.40
N ARG A 78 11.05 -2.39 10.10
CA ARG A 78 11.52 -3.31 9.05
C ARG A 78 12.99 -3.66 9.18
N ARG A 79 13.86 -2.67 9.42
CA ARG A 79 15.32 -2.91 9.60
C ARG A 79 15.65 -3.49 10.97
N GLY A 80 14.92 -3.09 12.00
CA GLY A 80 15.12 -3.48 13.41
C GLY A 80 14.58 -4.87 13.75
N GLY A 81 13.71 -5.46 12.91
CA GLY A 81 13.22 -6.82 13.06
C GLY A 81 14.26 -7.92 12.79
N LYS A 82 15.53 -7.57 12.48
CA LYS A 82 16.60 -8.52 12.14
C LYS A 82 17.74 -8.61 13.16
N THR A 83 17.53 -8.21 14.42
CA THR A 83 18.52 -8.37 15.49
C THR A 83 17.88 -8.71 16.84
N LEU A 84 17.44 -9.96 17.03
CA LEU A 84 17.62 -10.67 18.29
C LEU A 84 17.42 -12.18 18.09
N GLN A 85 18.51 -12.87 17.74
CA GLN A 85 18.74 -14.25 18.20
C GLN A 85 20.23 -14.40 18.52
#